data_AF-A0A117DMR6-F1
#
_entry.id   AF-A0A117DMR6-F1
#
_cell.length_a   1.000
_cell.length_b   1.000
_cell.length_c   1.000
_cell.angle_alpha   90.00
_cell.angle_beta   90.00
_cell.angle_gamma   90.00
#
_symmetry.space_group_name_H-M   'P 1'
#
loop_
_entity.id
_entity.type
_entity.pdbx_description
1 polymer ?
#
loop_
_entity_poly.entity_id
_entity_poly.type
_entity_poly.pdbx_seq_one_letter_code
_entity_poly.pdbx_strand_id
1 'polypeptide(L)' 'MSRAFVKEDEGQRWTPPAPPRAYRVVWTGDPDAPEVLKETDDLLEALRWMQARDRHEFELRDGRGALLATG' A
#
# COMPACT_ATOMS: atom_id res chain seq x y z
N MET A 1 -37.00 -12.81 -34.34
CA MET A 1 -37.28 -11.71 -33.39
C MET A 1 -35.94 -11.24 -32.83
N SER A 2 -35.52 -10.02 -33.14
CA SER A 2 -34.22 -9.49 -32.74
C SER A 2 -34.28 -8.99 -31.29
N ARG A 3 -33.46 -9.54 -30.39
CA ARG A 3 -33.30 -9.02 -29.03
C ARG A 3 -32.38 -7.80 -29.10
N ALA A 4 -32.93 -6.61 -28.89
CA ALA A 4 -32.13 -5.42 -28.67
C ALA A 4 -31.39 -5.56 -27.33
N PHE A 5 -30.07 -5.41 -27.36
CA PHE A 5 -29.26 -5.28 -26.15
C PHE A 5 -29.41 -3.84 -25.65
N VAL A 6 -30.02 -3.66 -24.49
CA VAL A 6 -30.03 -2.38 -23.78
C VAL A 6 -28.70 -2.28 -23.03
N LYS A 7 -27.88 -1.29 -23.36
CA LYS A 7 -26.67 -0.96 -22.63
C LYS A 7 -27.07 -0.14 -21.40
N GLU A 8 -27.13 -0.76 -20.24
CA GLU A 8 -27.25 -0.05 -18.97
C GLU A 8 -25.90 0.61 -18.67
N ASP A 9 -25.85 1.94 -18.80
CA ASP A 9 -24.72 2.78 -18.39
C ASP A 9 -24.71 2.93 -16.86
N GLU A 10 -24.47 1.84 -16.13
CA GLU A 10 -24.07 1.88 -14.70
C GLU A 10 -22.55 1.85 -14.53
N GLY A 11 -21.81 2.15 -15.59
CA GLY A 11 -20.34 2.11 -15.60
C GLY A 11 -19.75 3.24 -14.78
N GLN A 12 -19.41 2.99 -13.51
CA GLN A 12 -18.46 3.83 -12.80
C GLN A 12 -17.21 4.02 -13.68
N ARG A 13 -16.77 5.27 -13.82
CA ARG A 13 -15.56 5.58 -14.61
C ARG A 13 -14.40 4.78 -14.02
N TRP A 14 -13.83 3.90 -14.84
CA TRP A 14 -12.63 3.16 -14.46
C TRP A 14 -11.55 4.14 -14.02
N THR A 15 -11.07 3.97 -12.78
CA THR A 15 -9.94 4.73 -12.24
C THR A 15 -8.74 3.82 -12.24
N PRO A 16 -7.62 4.19 -12.88
CA PRO A 16 -6.41 3.39 -12.81
C PRO A 16 -5.93 3.28 -11.36
N PRO A 17 -5.37 2.14 -10.94
CA PRO A 17 -4.75 2.02 -9.64
C PRO A 17 -3.59 3.02 -9.53
N ALA A 18 -3.34 3.51 -8.31
CA ALA A 18 -2.18 4.34 -8.05
C ALA A 18 -0.89 3.58 -8.41
N PRO A 19 0.13 4.25 -8.96
CA PRO A 19 1.41 3.61 -9.19
C PRO A 19 2.01 3.13 -7.87
N PRO A 20 2.65 1.96 -7.84
CA PRO A 20 3.30 1.47 -6.63
C PRO A 20 4.41 2.43 -6.20
N ARG A 21 4.51 2.69 -4.89
CA ARG A 21 5.61 3.45 -4.29
C ARG A 21 6.82 2.57 -4.07
N ALA A 22 8.02 3.17 -4.08
CA ALA A 22 9.27 2.44 -3.93
C ALA A 22 9.43 1.78 -2.55
N TYR A 23 8.83 2.36 -1.51
CA TYR A 23 8.96 1.89 -0.13
C TYR A 23 7.63 1.86 0.62
N ARG A 24 7.49 0.87 1.50
CA ARG A 24 6.32 0.68 2.37
C ARG A 24 6.76 0.43 3.80
N VAL A 25 6.16 1.15 4.74
CA VAL A 25 6.26 0.84 6.17
C VAL A 25 5.05 0.02 6.55
N VAL A 26 5.30 -1.20 7.02
CA VAL A 26 4.30 -2.18 7.46
C VAL A 26 4.41 -2.32 8.96
N TRP A 27 3.29 -2.26 9.67
CA TRP A 27 3.23 -2.67 11.07
C TRP A 27 2.83 -4.14 11.17
N THR A 28 3.56 -4.90 11.96
CA THR A 28 3.44 -6.37 12.05
C THR A 28 3.14 -6.87 13.46
N GLY A 29 2.68 -6.01 14.36
CA GLY A 29 2.34 -6.43 15.73
C GLY A 29 1.05 -7.23 15.85
N ASP A 30 0.25 -7.30 14.78
CA ASP A 30 -0.69 -8.38 14.55
C ASP A 30 -0.15 -9.27 13.41
N PRO A 31 0.35 -10.49 13.71
CA PRO A 31 0.91 -11.38 12.70
C PRO A 31 -0.10 -11.83 11.64
N ASP A 32 -1.39 -11.85 11.97
CA ASP A 32 -2.45 -12.28 11.05
C ASP A 32 -2.97 -11.11 10.20
N ALA A 33 -2.64 -9.87 10.57
CA ALA A 33 -3.12 -8.65 9.92
C ALA A 33 -2.04 -7.55 9.81
N PRO A 34 -0.98 -7.75 9.01
CA PRO A 34 0.00 -6.72 8.75
C PRO A 34 -0.62 -5.50 8.04
N GLU A 35 -0.33 -4.31 8.55
CA GLU A 35 -0.95 -3.07 8.09
C GLU A 35 0.08 -2.13 7.42
N VAL A 36 -0.19 -1.67 6.19
CA VAL A 36 0.65 -0.66 5.54
C VAL A 36 0.26 0.73 6.06
N LEU A 37 1.16 1.36 6.83
CA LEU A 37 0.89 2.66 7.45
C LEU A 37 1.47 3.84 6.69
N LYS A 38 2.48 3.60 5.84
CA LYS A 38 3.08 4.62 4.99
C LYS A 38 3.62 4.03 3.71
N GLU A 39 3.40 4.75 2.62
CA GLU A 39 4.08 4.52 1.35
C GLU A 39 4.82 5.80 0.94
N THR A 40 6.04 5.69 0.44
CA THR A 40 6.82 6.82 -0.06
C THR A 40 7.87 6.36 -1.06
N ASP A 41 8.34 7.29 -1.89
CA ASP A 41 9.48 7.07 -2.79
C ASP A 41 10.82 7.51 -2.15
N ASP A 42 10.78 8.02 -0.91
CA ASP A 42 11.97 8.46 -0.15
C ASP A 42 12.27 7.49 1.02
N LEU A 43 13.41 6.80 0.90
CA LEU A 43 13.90 5.86 1.91
C LEU A 43 14.18 6.54 3.26
N LEU A 44 14.77 7.74 3.24
CA LEU A 44 15.13 8.44 4.47
C LEU A 44 13.88 8.96 5.18
N GLU A 45 12.87 9.39 4.42
CA GLU A 45 11.56 9.74 4.97
C GLU A 45 10.91 8.55 5.68
N ALA A 46 10.94 7.36 5.06
CA ALA A 46 10.38 6.15 5.65
C ALA A 46 11.07 5.77 6.97
N LEU A 47 12.42 5.79 6.99
CA LEU A 47 13.21 5.48 8.17
C LEU A 47 12.98 6.48 9.31
N ARG A 48 12.95 7.78 8.99
CA ARG A 48 12.66 8.83 9.99
C ARG A 48 11.24 8.71 10.54
N TRP A 49 10.28 8.37 9.69
CA TRP A 49 8.91 8.15 10.11
C TRP A 49 8.82 6.99 11.11
N MET A 50 9.49 5.87 10.85
CA MET A 50 9.53 4.71 11.77
C MET A 50 10.16 5.07 13.11
N GLN A 51 11.31 5.75 13.11
CA GLN A 51 12.01 6.13 14.35
C GLN A 51 11.23 7.10 15.22
N ALA A 52 10.34 7.88 14.63
CA ALA A 52 9.53 8.87 15.34
C ALA A 52 8.22 8.27 15.91
N ARG A 53 8.10 6.95 16.03
CA ARG A 53 6.91 6.29 16.59
C ARG A 53 7.19 5.79 18.00
N ASP A 54 6.17 5.87 18.85
CA ASP A 54 6.16 5.23 20.18
C ASP A 54 5.75 3.74 20.13
N ARG A 55 5.51 3.24 18.91
CA ARG A 55 5.11 1.86 18.62
C ARG A 55 6.32 1.10 18.07
N HIS A 56 6.33 -0.22 18.23
CA HIS A 56 7.36 -1.12 17.71
C HIS A 56 6.77 -2.04 16.64
N GLU A 57 7.61 -2.94 16.11
CA GLU A 57 7.22 -3.99 15.16
C GLU A 57 6.86 -3.40 13.80
N PHE A 58 7.70 -2.47 13.35
CA PHE A 58 7.64 -1.96 11.99
C PHE A 58 8.65 -2.69 11.11
N GLU A 59 8.23 -2.94 9.87
CA GLU A 59 9.07 -3.39 8.79
C GLU A 59 9.06 -2.35 7.67
N LEU A 60 10.24 -1.97 7.21
CA LEU A 60 10.38 -1.23 5.95
C LEU A 60 10.64 -2.22 4.83
N ARG A 61 9.80 -2.19 3.80
CA ARG A 61 9.94 -3.06 2.62
C ARG A 61 10.09 -2.24 1.34
N ASP A 62 10.85 -2.76 0.39
CA ASP A 62 10.94 -2.19 -0.96
C ASP A 62 9.71 -2.54 -1.82
N GLY A 63 9.65 -1.99 -3.04
CA GLY A 63 8.57 -2.26 -4.01
C GLY A 63 8.47 -3.72 -4.48
N ARG A 64 9.46 -4.57 -4.17
CA ARG A 64 9.44 -6.02 -4.41
C ARG A 64 9.06 -6.81 -3.15
N GLY A 65 8.84 -6.14 -2.02
CA GLY A 65 8.52 -6.73 -0.73
C GLY A 65 9.74 -7.16 0.08
N ALA A 66 10.97 -6.86 -0.35
CA ALA A 66 12.17 -7.21 0.39
C ALA A 66 12.28 -6.38 1.67
N LEU A 67 12.56 -7.04 2.80
CA LEU A 67 12.77 -6.37 4.08
C LEU A 67 14.09 -5.59 4.06
N LEU A 68 14.01 -4.29 4.33
CA LEU A 68 15.15 -3.37 4.34
C LEU A 68 15.58 -2.98 5.76
N ALA A 69 14.62 -2.81 6.67
CA ALA A 69 14.86 -2.40 8.05
C ALA A 69 13.70 -2.81 8.97
N THR A 70 13.99 -2.88 10.27
CA THR A 70 13.00 -3.09 11.34
C THR A 70 13.12 -1.99 12.40
N GLY A 71 12.03 -1.66 13.09
CA GLY A 71 12.00 -0.62 14.14
C GLY A 71 10.89 -0.81 15.17
#